data_AF-A0A7W0TCH7-F1
#
_entry.id   AF-A0A7W0TCH7-F1
#
_cell.length_a   1.000
_cell.length_b   1.000
_cell.length_c   1.000
_cell.angle_alpha   90.00
_cell.angle_beta   90.00
_cell.angle_gamma   90.00
#
_symmetry.space_group_name_H-M   'P 1'
#
loop_
_entity.id
_entity.type
_entity.pdbx_description
1 polymer ?
#
loop_
_entity_poly.entity_id
_entity_poly.type
_entity_poly.pdbx_seq_one_letter_code
_entity_poly.pdbx_strand_id
1 'polypeptide(L)'
;MTLGIGLFFVLAADRGWIGPEARVALGGTAATLVFVAGLVLRARSGQYWSALAAVGAGIAGAYATLAAAAARYDLVPDWLALPLAGAIAAVAIVVALRWDSQLVAALGLLGAGLAPALQALDTDLSWESAAFAALVLVAAAAVTVPRRWNRLLVSVSVLVGAQVEWLAADPEPSLPEATVAVAAVFVLTLLGTALALQLRAAKGEVDALALSYALASFGIALVFAIQI
;
A
#
# COMPACT_ATOMS: atom_id res chain seq x y z
N MET A 1 20.34 25.11 -10.53
CA MET A 1 21.09 23.97 -11.09
C MET A 1 20.21 22.73 -11.23
N THR A 2 19.61 22.22 -10.16
CA THR A 2 18.70 21.05 -10.19
C THR A 2 17.47 21.24 -11.08
N LEU A 3 16.84 22.42 -11.08
CA LEU A 3 15.73 22.74 -11.99
C LEU A 3 16.13 22.65 -13.47
N GLY A 4 17.34 23.11 -13.82
CA GLY A 4 17.82 23.06 -15.21
C GLY A 4 18.10 21.64 -15.69
N ILE A 5 18.68 20.80 -14.84
CA ILE A 5 18.89 19.37 -15.13
C ILE A 5 17.54 18.65 -15.29
N GLY A 6 16.59 18.91 -14.40
CA GLY A 6 15.25 18.34 -14.47
C GLY A 6 14.50 18.78 -15.74
N LEU A 7 14.58 20.06 -16.11
CA LEU A 7 13.93 20.60 -17.29
C LEU A 7 14.57 20.09 -18.58
N PHE A 8 15.90 19.90 -18.61
CA PHE A 8 16.59 19.28 -19.75
C PHE A 8 16.23 17.80 -19.90
N PHE A 9 16.12 17.06 -18.79
CA PHE A 9 15.65 15.68 -18.81
C PHE A 9 14.22 15.58 -19.35
N VAL A 10 13.31 16.45 -18.89
CA VAL A 10 11.93 16.54 -19.40
C VAL A 10 11.91 16.91 -20.89
N LEU A 11 12.75 17.86 -21.33
CA LEU A 11 12.82 18.26 -22.74
C LEU A 11 13.38 17.15 -23.64
N ALA A 12 14.41 16.43 -23.18
CA ALA A 12 14.98 15.28 -23.89
C ALA A 12 14.01 14.10 -23.93
N ALA A 13 13.24 13.95 -22.86
CA ALA A 13 12.12 13.04 -22.77
C ALA A 13 11.02 13.37 -23.81
N ASP A 14 10.53 14.61 -23.83
CA ASP A 14 9.44 15.02 -24.73
C ASP A 14 9.85 14.99 -26.21
N ARG A 15 11.15 15.13 -26.51
CA ARG A 15 11.69 14.97 -27.87
C ARG A 15 12.00 13.53 -28.29
N GLY A 16 11.70 12.54 -27.45
CA GLY A 16 11.88 11.12 -27.77
C GLY A 16 13.33 10.62 -27.74
N TRP A 17 14.28 11.41 -27.21
CA TRP A 17 15.70 11.01 -27.16
C TRP A 17 15.98 9.98 -26.06
N ILE A 18 15.13 9.97 -25.02
CA ILE A 18 15.16 8.98 -23.94
C ILE A 18 13.86 8.21 -23.98
N GLY A 19 13.93 6.96 -24.42
CA GLY A 19 12.79 6.05 -24.49
C GLY A 19 12.18 5.79 -23.10
N PRO A 20 10.90 5.38 -23.04
CA PRO A 20 10.20 5.04 -21.80
C PRO A 20 10.99 4.08 -20.89
N GLU A 21 11.58 3.03 -21.48
CA GLU A 21 12.37 2.03 -20.77
C GLU A 21 13.57 2.64 -20.02
N ALA A 22 14.29 3.55 -20.67
CA ALA A 22 15.44 4.22 -20.07
C ALA A 22 15.05 5.12 -18.89
N ARG A 23 13.86 5.74 -18.92
CA ARG A 23 13.37 6.57 -17.80
C ARG A 23 12.99 5.72 -16.59
N VAL A 24 12.31 4.59 -16.83
CA VAL A 24 11.95 3.64 -15.78
C VAL A 24 13.22 3.02 -15.18
N ALA A 25 14.19 2.63 -16.00
CA ALA A 25 15.48 2.12 -15.53
C ALA A 25 16.24 3.16 -14.70
N LEU A 26 16.30 4.42 -15.14
CA LEU A 26 16.94 5.50 -14.39
C LEU A 26 16.20 5.82 -13.08
N GLY A 27 14.87 5.85 -13.10
CA GLY A 27 14.04 6.06 -11.90
C GLY A 27 14.24 4.94 -10.87
N GLY A 28 14.18 3.68 -11.33
CA GLY A 28 14.36 2.50 -10.49
C GLY A 28 15.76 2.38 -9.93
N THR A 29 16.80 2.66 -10.73
CA THR A 29 18.18 2.68 -10.26
C THR A 29 18.42 3.81 -9.27
N ALA A 30 17.93 5.02 -9.54
CA ALA A 30 18.04 6.14 -8.59
C ALA A 30 17.31 5.85 -7.27
N ALA A 31 16.09 5.30 -7.32
CA ALA A 31 15.34 4.90 -6.13
C ALA A 31 16.08 3.83 -5.31
N THR A 32 16.66 2.83 -5.99
CA THR A 32 17.45 1.78 -5.36
C THR A 32 18.72 2.33 -4.72
N LEU A 33 19.46 3.20 -5.41
CA LEU A 33 20.66 3.83 -4.88
C LEU A 33 20.36 4.67 -3.65
N VAL A 34 19.29 5.48 -3.68
CA VAL A 34 18.88 6.31 -2.55
C VAL A 34 18.44 5.44 -1.37
N PHE A 35 17.70 4.35 -1.63
CA PHE A 35 17.31 3.39 -0.61
C PHE A 35 18.53 2.73 0.07
N VAL A 36 19.46 2.19 -0.74
CA VAL A 36 20.68 1.54 -0.26
C VAL A 36 21.58 2.54 0.48
N ALA A 37 21.71 3.78 -0.03
CA ALA A 37 22.43 4.84 0.65
C ALA A 37 21.84 5.13 2.04
N GLY A 38 20.51 5.13 2.16
CA GLY A 38 19.82 5.26 3.46
C GLY A 38 20.16 4.12 4.43
N LEU A 39 20.20 2.88 3.95
CA LEU A 39 20.60 1.72 4.76
C LEU A 39 22.07 1.81 5.23
N VAL A 40 22.98 2.16 4.32
CA VAL A 40 24.42 2.32 4.63
C VAL A 40 24.65 3.48 5.59
N LEU A 41 23.94 4.60 5.41
CA LEU A 41 24.04 5.77 6.28
C LEU A 41 23.58 5.46 7.70
N ARG A 42 22.50 4.68 7.85
CA ARG A 42 22.08 4.16 9.17
C ARG A 42 23.17 3.30 9.81
N ALA A 43 23.77 2.39 9.04
CA ALA A 43 24.80 1.49 9.56
C ALA A 43 26.09 2.22 9.99
N ARG A 44 26.46 3.29 9.29
CA ARG A 44 27.73 4.02 9.55
C ARG A 44 27.60 5.16 10.54
N SER A 45 26.52 5.93 10.47
CA SER A 45 26.47 7.26 11.11
C SER A 45 25.47 7.34 12.26
N GLY A 46 24.61 6.34 12.46
CA GLY A 46 23.57 6.34 13.51
C GLY A 46 22.50 7.44 13.38
N GLN A 47 22.63 8.36 12.40
CA GLN A 47 21.70 9.46 12.19
C GLN A 47 20.35 8.96 11.66
N TYR A 48 19.38 8.87 12.56
CA TYR A 48 18.09 8.25 12.30
C TYR A 48 17.25 9.02 11.26
N TRP A 49 17.25 10.36 11.32
CA TRP A 49 16.38 11.20 10.47
C TRP A 49 16.80 11.22 8.99
N SER A 50 18.10 11.36 8.70
CA SER A 50 18.60 11.38 7.33
C SER A 50 18.46 10.01 6.67
N ALA A 51 18.74 8.94 7.41
CA ALA A 51 18.56 7.57 6.92
C ALA A 51 17.09 7.23 6.64
N LEU A 52 16.17 7.66 7.52
CA LEU A 52 14.73 7.50 7.29
C LEU A 52 14.25 8.27 6.07
N ALA A 53 14.70 9.51 5.90
CA ALA A 53 14.33 10.32 4.73
C ALA A 53 14.82 9.66 3.43
N ALA A 54 16.05 9.16 3.40
CA ALA A 54 16.60 8.45 2.24
C ALA A 54 15.86 7.14 1.96
N VAL A 55 15.62 6.29 2.97
CA VAL A 55 14.85 5.05 2.78
C VAL A 55 13.42 5.35 2.31
N GLY A 56 12.76 6.33 2.91
CA GLY A 56 11.42 6.75 2.52
C GLY A 56 11.37 7.28 1.09
N ALA A 57 12.33 8.11 0.70
CA ALA A 57 12.46 8.61 -0.67
C ALA A 57 12.74 7.49 -1.67
N GLY A 58 13.53 6.48 -1.30
CA GLY A 58 13.77 5.30 -2.12
C GLY A 58 12.51 4.46 -2.33
N ILE A 59 11.72 4.22 -1.28
CA ILE A 59 10.43 3.51 -1.38
C ILE A 59 9.43 4.30 -2.23
N ALA A 60 9.29 5.60 -1.97
CA ALA A 60 8.40 6.47 -2.74
C ALA A 60 8.83 6.54 -4.22
N GLY A 61 10.13 6.64 -4.48
CA GLY A 61 10.70 6.60 -5.83
C GLY A 61 10.45 5.28 -6.53
N ALA A 62 10.52 4.15 -5.83
CA ALA A 62 10.22 2.83 -6.38
C ALA A 62 8.74 2.72 -6.78
N TYR A 63 7.81 3.16 -5.93
CA TYR A 63 6.39 3.21 -6.27
C TYR A 63 6.08 4.19 -7.41
N ALA A 64 6.70 5.38 -7.40
CA ALA A 64 6.53 6.34 -8.49
C ALA A 64 7.04 5.80 -9.84
N THR A 65 8.16 5.08 -9.80
CA THR A 65 8.73 4.42 -10.99
C THR A 65 7.79 3.32 -11.49
N LEU A 66 7.27 2.49 -10.58
CA LEU A 66 6.33 1.42 -10.92
C LEU A 66 5.02 1.99 -11.51
N ALA A 67 4.45 3.01 -10.87
CA ALA A 67 3.24 3.68 -11.35
C ALA A 67 3.46 4.33 -12.72
N ALA A 68 4.61 4.97 -12.94
CA ALA A 68 4.94 5.52 -14.25
C ALA A 68 5.11 4.41 -15.31
N ALA A 69 5.74 3.30 -14.96
CA ALA A 69 5.96 2.18 -15.87
C ALA A 69 4.67 1.48 -16.28
N ALA A 70 3.73 1.32 -15.33
CA ALA A 70 2.41 0.74 -15.58
C ALA A 70 1.49 1.74 -16.29
N ALA A 71 1.08 2.81 -15.61
CA ALA A 71 0.00 3.69 -16.08
C ALA A 71 0.38 4.62 -17.25
N ARG A 72 1.67 4.99 -17.40
CA ARG A 72 2.07 5.99 -18.41
C ARG A 72 2.78 5.40 -19.61
N TYR A 73 3.38 4.23 -19.47
CA TYR A 73 4.27 3.69 -20.48
C TYR A 73 3.89 2.28 -20.96
N ASP A 74 2.87 1.63 -20.38
CA ASP A 74 2.47 0.24 -20.67
C ASP A 74 3.65 -0.75 -20.67
N LEU A 75 4.72 -0.42 -19.94
CA LEU A 75 5.94 -1.24 -19.89
C LEU A 75 5.78 -2.42 -18.94
N VAL A 76 4.92 -2.26 -17.94
CA VAL A 76 4.65 -3.28 -16.94
C VAL A 76 3.21 -3.75 -17.15
N PRO A 77 3.00 -5.02 -17.50
CA PRO A 77 1.66 -5.58 -17.57
C PRO A 77 0.95 -5.49 -16.22
N ASP A 78 -0.36 -5.30 -16.25
CA ASP A 78 -1.25 -5.25 -15.08
C ASP A 78 -1.04 -6.40 -14.10
N TRP A 79 -0.89 -7.63 -14.62
CA TRP A 79 -0.66 -8.82 -13.80
C TRP A 79 0.66 -8.79 -13.01
N LEU A 80 1.62 -7.95 -13.44
CA LEU A 80 2.94 -7.82 -12.81
C LEU A 80 3.03 -6.58 -11.90
N ALA A 81 2.16 -5.58 -12.08
CA ALA A 81 2.17 -4.35 -11.30
C ALA A 81 1.90 -4.61 -9.80
N LEU A 82 0.85 -5.39 -9.47
CA LEU A 82 0.50 -5.71 -8.08
C LEU A 82 1.57 -6.55 -7.36
N PRO A 83 2.12 -7.64 -7.96
CA PRO A 83 3.25 -8.36 -7.36
C PRO A 83 4.47 -7.48 -7.08
N LEU A 84 4.82 -6.55 -7.99
CA LEU A 84 5.94 -5.64 -7.78
C LEU A 84 5.66 -4.64 -6.64
N ALA A 85 4.44 -4.10 -6.56
CA ALA A 85 4.02 -3.28 -5.43
C ALA A 85 4.11 -4.06 -4.11
N GLY A 86 3.67 -5.32 -4.11
CA GLY A 86 3.78 -6.23 -2.96
C GLY A 86 5.23 -6.49 -2.55
N ALA A 87 6.13 -6.66 -3.52
CA ALA A 87 7.56 -6.83 -3.25
C ALA A 87 8.18 -5.57 -2.61
N ILE A 88 7.84 -4.38 -3.11
CA ILE A 88 8.27 -3.10 -2.52
C ILE A 88 7.75 -2.97 -1.08
N ALA A 89 6.48 -3.28 -0.85
CA ALA A 89 5.90 -3.30 0.50
C ALA A 89 6.59 -4.31 1.42
N ALA A 90 6.87 -5.52 0.96
CA ALA A 90 7.56 -6.54 1.75
C ALA A 90 8.95 -6.05 2.19
N VAL A 91 9.72 -5.46 1.28
CA VAL A 91 11.02 -4.85 1.60
C VAL A 91 10.86 -3.73 2.63
N ALA A 92 9.89 -2.83 2.43
CA ALA A 92 9.61 -1.75 3.36
C ALA A 92 9.20 -2.25 4.75
N ILE A 93 8.35 -3.28 4.85
CA ILE A 93 7.95 -3.93 6.10
C ILE A 93 9.15 -4.54 6.80
N VAL A 94 10.01 -5.28 6.09
CA VAL A 94 11.22 -5.88 6.68
C VAL A 94 12.12 -4.79 7.27
N VAL A 95 12.33 -3.69 6.56
CA VAL A 95 13.10 -2.56 7.09
C VAL A 95 12.38 -1.92 8.27
N ALA A 96 11.08 -1.68 8.18
CA ALA A 96 10.28 -1.08 9.25
C ALA A 96 10.32 -1.91 10.54
N LEU A 97 10.27 -3.24 10.44
CA LEU A 97 10.35 -4.17 11.56
C LEU A 97 11.74 -4.18 12.20
N ARG A 98 12.80 -4.13 11.38
CA ARG A 98 14.18 -4.01 11.88
C ARG A 98 14.44 -2.65 12.54
N TRP A 99 13.76 -1.62 12.08
CA TRP A 99 14.02 -0.23 12.47
C TRP A 99 13.03 0.33 13.50
N ASP A 100 12.01 -0.47 13.85
CA ASP A 100 10.83 -0.10 14.63
C ASP A 100 10.21 1.23 14.18
N SER A 101 10.10 1.42 12.87
CA SER A 101 9.68 2.68 12.28
C SER A 101 8.31 2.58 11.63
N GLN A 102 7.31 3.19 12.27
CA GLN A 102 5.96 3.30 11.74
C GLN A 102 5.94 4.03 10.39
N LEU A 103 6.81 5.02 10.17
CA LEU A 103 6.85 5.79 8.93
C LEU A 103 7.26 4.94 7.72
N VAL A 104 8.24 4.05 7.88
CA VAL A 104 8.69 3.16 6.78
C VAL A 104 7.58 2.15 6.46
N ALA A 105 6.94 1.60 7.49
CA ALA A 105 5.79 0.72 7.29
C ALA A 105 4.63 1.44 6.61
N ALA A 106 4.37 2.69 6.97
CA ALA A 106 3.34 3.51 6.36
C ALA A 106 3.59 3.73 4.87
N LEU A 107 4.81 4.11 4.48
CA LEU A 107 5.16 4.28 3.07
C LEU A 107 5.04 2.97 2.27
N GLY A 108 5.46 1.85 2.87
CA GLY A 108 5.34 0.53 2.26
C GLY A 108 3.89 0.10 2.05
N LEU A 109 3.11 0.09 3.12
CA LEU A 109 1.74 -0.44 3.14
C LEU A 109 0.74 0.49 2.46
N LEU A 110 0.82 1.82 2.68
CA LEU A 110 -0.06 2.76 1.99
C LEU A 110 0.27 2.82 0.49
N GLY A 111 1.56 2.74 0.12
CA GLY A 111 1.97 2.67 -1.27
C GLY A 111 1.40 1.43 -1.98
N ALA A 112 1.48 0.25 -1.35
CA ALA A 112 0.89 -0.96 -1.91
C ALA A 112 -0.65 -0.91 -1.90
N GLY A 113 -1.27 -0.38 -0.84
CA GLY A 113 -2.72 -0.23 -0.75
C GLY A 113 -3.29 0.71 -1.80
N LEU A 114 -2.51 1.69 -2.28
CA LEU A 114 -2.89 2.59 -3.36
C LEU A 114 -2.72 1.98 -4.75
N ALA A 115 -1.88 0.97 -4.93
CA ALA A 115 -1.60 0.40 -6.25
C ALA A 115 -2.86 -0.15 -6.94
N PRO A 116 -3.73 -0.94 -6.27
CA PRO A 116 -5.04 -1.34 -6.81
C PRO A 116 -5.92 -0.16 -7.21
N ALA A 117 -5.98 0.89 -6.37
CA ALA A 117 -6.81 2.05 -6.63
C ALA A 117 -6.33 2.85 -7.85
N LEU A 118 -5.03 2.89 -8.11
CA LEU A 118 -4.48 3.50 -9.33
C LEU A 118 -4.85 2.70 -10.58
N GLN A 119 -4.77 1.38 -10.52
CA GLN A 119 -5.14 0.50 -11.63
C GLN A 119 -6.65 0.58 -11.94
N ALA A 120 -7.48 0.75 -10.90
CA ALA A 120 -8.91 0.92 -11.04
C ALA A 120 -9.33 2.20 -11.78
N LEU A 121 -8.45 3.21 -11.85
CA LEU A 121 -8.74 4.44 -12.61
C LEU A 121 -8.67 4.23 -14.13
N ASP A 122 -7.94 3.22 -14.60
CA ASP A 122 -7.73 2.94 -16.03
C ASP A 122 -8.61 1.78 -16.54
N THR A 123 -8.83 0.74 -15.73
CA THR A 123 -9.45 -0.53 -16.16
C THR A 123 -10.66 -0.98 -15.33
N ASP A 124 -11.24 -0.08 -14.53
CA ASP A 124 -12.24 -0.37 -13.48
C ASP A 124 -11.71 -1.30 -12.38
N LEU A 125 -12.38 -1.30 -11.23
CA LEU A 125 -11.91 -2.04 -10.05
C LEU A 125 -12.22 -3.54 -10.20
N SER A 126 -11.21 -4.34 -10.53
CA SER A 126 -11.34 -5.79 -10.59
C SER A 126 -11.33 -6.45 -9.20
N TRP A 127 -11.90 -7.65 -9.10
CA TRP A 127 -11.83 -8.45 -7.87
C TRP A 127 -10.39 -8.80 -7.47
N GLU A 128 -9.46 -8.91 -8.44
CA GLU A 128 -8.03 -9.20 -8.21
C GLU A 128 -7.34 -8.03 -7.50
N SER A 129 -7.59 -6.80 -7.95
CA SER A 129 -7.09 -5.58 -7.33
C SER A 129 -7.63 -5.42 -5.90
N ALA A 130 -8.91 -5.70 -5.69
CA ALA A 130 -9.51 -5.65 -4.35
C ALA A 130 -9.00 -6.77 -3.42
N ALA A 131 -8.77 -7.98 -3.95
CA ALA A 131 -8.16 -9.08 -3.20
C ALA A 131 -6.73 -8.72 -2.75
N PHE A 132 -5.95 -8.07 -3.61
CA PHE A 132 -4.63 -7.56 -3.24
C PHE A 132 -4.72 -6.49 -2.15
N ALA A 133 -5.67 -5.54 -2.26
CA ALA A 133 -5.90 -4.54 -1.22
C ALA A 133 -6.26 -5.19 0.14
N ALA A 134 -7.09 -6.22 0.14
CA ALA A 134 -7.42 -7.01 1.33
C ALA A 134 -6.19 -7.73 1.91
N LEU A 135 -5.32 -8.31 1.07
CA LEU A 135 -4.05 -8.90 1.51
C LEU A 135 -3.11 -7.86 2.14
N VAL A 136 -3.04 -6.65 1.58
CA VAL A 136 -2.28 -5.53 2.17
C VAL A 136 -2.84 -5.18 3.55
N LEU A 137 -4.17 -5.18 3.72
CA LEU A 137 -4.80 -4.95 5.02
C LEU A 137 -4.45 -6.05 6.03
N VAL A 138 -4.46 -7.33 5.63
CA VAL A 138 -4.03 -8.45 6.47
C VAL A 138 -2.58 -8.25 6.93
N ALA A 139 -1.69 -7.93 6.00
CA ALA A 139 -0.29 -7.65 6.30
C ALA A 139 -0.13 -6.45 7.24
N ALA A 140 -0.88 -5.37 7.00
CA ALA A 140 -0.89 -4.20 7.87
C ALA A 140 -1.33 -4.58 9.29
N ALA A 141 -2.45 -5.28 9.45
CA ALA A 141 -2.95 -5.72 10.75
C ALA A 141 -1.93 -6.58 11.50
N ALA A 142 -1.31 -7.56 10.82
CA ALA A 142 -0.29 -8.43 11.40
C ALA A 142 0.93 -7.66 11.90
N VAL A 143 1.32 -6.57 11.23
CA VAL A 143 2.50 -5.75 11.59
C VAL A 143 2.15 -4.70 12.66
N THR A 144 1.01 -4.04 12.55
CA THR A 144 0.66 -2.88 13.39
C THR A 144 0.09 -3.26 14.75
N VAL A 145 -0.66 -4.38 14.85
CA VAL A 145 -1.28 -4.80 16.12
C VAL A 145 -0.22 -5.15 17.18
N PRO A 146 0.86 -5.91 16.86
CA PRO A 146 1.93 -6.17 17.82
C PRO A 146 2.62 -4.90 18.31
N ARG A 147 2.77 -3.90 17.43
CA ARG A 147 3.55 -2.68 17.62
C ARG A 147 2.73 -1.47 18.11
N ARG A 148 1.40 -1.60 18.25
CA ARG A 148 0.46 -0.52 18.61
C ARG A 148 0.51 0.68 17.66
N TRP A 149 0.78 0.43 16.37
CA TRP A 149 0.77 1.47 15.33
C TRP A 149 -0.65 1.78 14.87
N ASN A 150 -1.51 2.16 15.81
CA ASN A 150 -2.96 2.26 15.61
C ASN A 150 -3.32 3.27 14.51
N ARG A 151 -2.57 4.38 14.40
CA ARG A 151 -2.77 5.35 13.32
C ARG A 151 -2.55 4.73 11.94
N LEU A 152 -1.50 3.93 11.77
CA LEU A 152 -1.21 3.27 10.51
C LEU A 152 -2.27 2.22 10.16
N LEU A 153 -2.67 1.43 11.17
CA LEU A 153 -3.75 0.46 11.01
C LEU A 153 -5.03 1.14 10.50
N VAL A 154 -5.47 2.23 11.14
CA VAL A 154 -6.66 2.99 10.72
C VAL A 154 -6.49 3.54 9.30
N SER A 155 -5.33 4.12 8.97
CA SER A 155 -5.09 4.65 7.62
C SER A 155 -5.21 3.59 6.53
N VAL A 156 -4.63 2.40 6.73
CA VAL A 156 -4.72 1.31 5.75
C VAL A 156 -6.15 0.75 5.68
N SER A 157 -6.83 0.60 6.81
CA SER A 157 -8.21 0.13 6.86
C SER A 157 -9.17 1.05 6.12
N VAL A 158 -9.06 2.37 6.30
CA VAL A 158 -9.88 3.35 5.57
C VAL A 158 -9.59 3.30 4.08
N LEU A 159 -8.32 3.22 3.70
CA LEU A 159 -7.90 3.15 2.31
C LEU A 159 -8.45 1.91 1.59
N VAL A 160 -8.37 0.75 2.22
CA VAL A 160 -8.86 -0.52 1.66
C VAL A 160 -10.39 -0.57 1.71
N GLY A 161 -11.00 -0.06 2.79
CA GLY A 161 -12.46 0.02 2.92
C GLY A 161 -13.10 0.83 1.81
N ALA A 162 -12.53 1.98 1.46
CA ALA A 162 -13.00 2.80 0.34
C ALA A 162 -12.97 2.05 -1.01
N GLN A 163 -11.97 1.18 -1.22
CA GLN A 163 -11.89 0.36 -2.43
C GLN A 163 -12.93 -0.76 -2.43
N VAL A 164 -13.14 -1.42 -1.30
CA VAL A 164 -14.18 -2.46 -1.17
C VAL A 164 -15.59 -1.87 -1.38
N GLU A 165 -15.84 -0.67 -0.84
CA GLU A 165 -17.09 0.07 -1.08
C GLU A 165 -17.26 0.48 -2.54
N TRP A 166 -16.20 0.92 -3.22
CA TRP A 166 -16.24 1.20 -4.66
C TRP A 166 -16.62 -0.07 -5.43
N LEU A 167 -16.00 -1.22 -5.14
CA LEU A 167 -16.33 -2.49 -5.78
C LEU A 167 -17.80 -2.90 -5.55
N ALA A 168 -18.35 -2.59 -4.37
CA ALA A 168 -19.73 -2.92 -4.01
C ALA A 168 -20.77 -1.96 -4.61
N ALA A 169 -20.34 -0.76 -5.01
CA ALA A 169 -21.21 0.23 -5.65
C ALA A 169 -21.39 -0.02 -7.15
N ASP A 170 -20.66 -0.98 -7.72
CA ASP A 170 -20.73 -1.27 -9.15
C ASP A 170 -22.10 -1.91 -9.51
N PRO A 171 -22.87 -1.37 -10.48
CA PRO A 171 -24.26 -1.78 -10.74
C PRO A 171 -24.44 -3.15 -11.43
N GLU A 172 -23.37 -3.94 -11.57
CA GLU A 172 -23.43 -5.23 -12.28
C GLU A 172 -24.34 -6.24 -11.54
N PRO A 173 -25.34 -6.85 -12.20
CA PRO A 173 -26.43 -7.59 -11.53
C PRO A 173 -26.02 -8.92 -10.88
N SER A 174 -24.78 -9.36 -11.08
CA SER A 174 -24.24 -10.56 -10.45
C SER A 174 -22.86 -10.24 -9.87
N LEU A 175 -22.80 -10.02 -8.56
CA LEU A 175 -21.53 -10.04 -7.84
C LEU A 175 -20.90 -11.42 -8.07
N PRO A 176 -19.74 -11.52 -8.74
CA PRO A 176 -19.04 -12.79 -8.84
C PRO A 176 -18.78 -13.34 -7.44
N GLU A 177 -18.79 -14.68 -7.27
CA GLU A 177 -18.46 -15.32 -5.99
C GLU A 177 -17.12 -14.80 -5.41
N ALA A 178 -16.21 -14.38 -6.27
CA ALA A 178 -14.95 -13.74 -5.93
C ALA A 178 -15.12 -12.41 -5.16
N THR A 179 -16.08 -11.55 -5.51
CA THR A 179 -16.33 -10.28 -4.80
C THR A 179 -16.84 -10.53 -3.40
N VAL A 180 -17.72 -11.53 -3.22
CA VAL A 180 -18.19 -11.97 -1.90
C VAL A 180 -17.03 -12.53 -1.08
N ALA A 181 -16.13 -13.30 -1.69
CA ALA A 181 -14.93 -13.81 -1.03
C ALA A 181 -13.99 -12.67 -0.57
N VAL A 182 -13.79 -11.63 -1.39
CA VAL A 182 -12.99 -10.45 -1.02
C VAL A 182 -13.63 -9.68 0.15
N ALA A 183 -14.95 -9.44 0.08
CA ALA A 183 -15.69 -8.81 1.17
C ALA A 183 -15.61 -9.64 2.47
N ALA A 184 -15.74 -10.97 2.38
CA ALA A 184 -15.61 -11.86 3.52
C ALA A 184 -14.18 -11.82 4.11
N VAL A 185 -13.14 -11.85 3.29
CA VAL A 185 -11.75 -11.72 3.76
C VAL A 185 -11.53 -10.37 4.44
N PHE A 186 -12.06 -9.29 3.88
CA PHE A 186 -11.99 -7.96 4.48
C PHE A 186 -12.67 -7.92 5.86
N VAL A 187 -13.92 -8.38 5.96
CA VAL A 187 -14.70 -8.49 7.21
C VAL A 187 -13.97 -9.36 8.24
N LEU A 188 -13.49 -10.54 7.84
CA LEU A 188 -12.73 -11.44 8.71
C LEU A 188 -11.43 -10.79 9.21
N THR A 189 -10.78 -9.98 8.38
CA THR A 189 -9.57 -9.25 8.76
C THR A 189 -9.88 -8.17 9.79
N LEU A 190 -10.96 -7.39 9.61
CA LEU A 190 -11.41 -6.41 10.60
C LEU A 190 -11.78 -7.08 11.93
N LEU A 191 -12.51 -8.20 11.88
CA LEU A 191 -12.92 -8.95 13.05
C LEU A 191 -11.72 -9.59 13.78
N GLY A 192 -10.79 -10.18 13.04
CA GLY A 192 -9.52 -10.69 13.58
C GLY A 192 -8.68 -9.59 14.23
N THR A 193 -8.65 -8.41 13.63
CA THR A 193 -7.98 -7.22 14.19
C THR A 193 -8.66 -6.76 15.48
N ALA A 194 -10.00 -6.69 15.51
CA ALA A 194 -10.76 -6.35 16.71
C ALA A 194 -10.49 -7.34 17.85
N LEU A 195 -10.50 -8.64 17.56
CA LEU A 195 -10.20 -9.68 18.53
C LEU A 195 -8.77 -9.58 19.06
N ALA A 196 -7.79 -9.36 18.16
CA ALA A 196 -6.38 -9.24 18.54
C ALA A 196 -6.10 -7.99 19.40
N LEU A 197 -6.81 -6.88 19.16
CA LEU A 197 -6.77 -5.69 20.02
C LEU A 197 -7.42 -5.97 21.38
N GLN A 198 -8.59 -6.60 21.41
CA GLN A 198 -9.32 -6.91 22.65
C GLN A 198 -8.57 -7.91 23.53
N LEU A 199 -7.91 -8.93 22.95
CA LEU A 199 -7.06 -9.88 23.69
C LEU A 199 -5.82 -9.21 24.30
N ARG A 200 -5.42 -8.04 23.80
CA ARG A 200 -4.31 -7.24 24.31
C ARG A 200 -4.74 -6.15 25.30
N ALA A 201 -6.02 -5.83 25.38
CA ALA A 201 -6.55 -4.90 26.37
C ALA A 201 -6.41 -5.48 27.78
N ALA A 202 -6.25 -4.61 28.78
CA ALA A 202 -6.22 -5.05 30.17
C ALA A 202 -7.56 -5.71 30.53
N LYS A 203 -7.52 -6.81 31.30
CA LYS A 203 -8.72 -7.53 31.72
C LYS A 203 -9.73 -6.57 32.37
N GLY A 204 -10.83 -6.29 31.68
CA GLY A 204 -11.95 -5.50 32.20
C GLY A 204 -12.26 -4.21 31.43
N GLU A 205 -11.40 -3.76 30.51
CA GLU A 205 -11.69 -2.61 29.65
C GLU A 205 -11.90 -3.04 28.20
N VAL A 206 -12.95 -2.53 27.56
CA VAL A 206 -13.17 -2.70 26.13
C VAL A 206 -12.32 -1.68 25.40
N ASP A 207 -11.42 -2.14 24.52
CA ASP A 207 -10.62 -1.21 23.72
C ASP A 207 -11.54 -0.51 22.72
N ALA A 208 -11.59 0.82 22.78
CA ALA A 208 -12.43 1.64 21.90
C ALA A 208 -12.11 1.38 20.41
N LEU A 209 -10.85 1.07 20.09
CA LEU A 209 -10.47 0.71 18.72
C LEU A 209 -11.01 -0.67 18.34
N ALA A 210 -10.93 -1.67 19.24
CA ALA A 210 -11.53 -2.98 18.99
C ALA A 210 -13.03 -2.88 18.74
N LEU A 211 -13.73 -2.05 19.52
CA LEU A 211 -15.16 -1.79 19.34
C LEU A 211 -15.45 -1.13 17.99
N SER A 212 -14.65 -0.14 17.57
CA SER A 212 -14.84 0.49 16.25
C SER A 212 -14.64 -0.50 15.09
N TYR A 213 -13.66 -1.40 15.18
CA TYR A 213 -13.42 -2.42 14.16
C TYR A 213 -14.54 -3.46 14.12
N ALA A 214 -15.07 -3.87 15.28
CA ALA A 214 -16.20 -4.78 15.38
C ALA A 214 -17.48 -4.15 14.80
N LEU A 215 -17.76 -2.88 15.12
CA LEU A 215 -18.90 -2.15 14.58
C LEU A 215 -18.79 -1.94 13.06
N ALA A 216 -17.61 -1.56 12.56
CA ALA A 216 -17.36 -1.40 11.13
C ALA A 216 -17.53 -2.73 10.39
N SER A 217 -16.99 -3.82 10.93
CA SER A 217 -17.15 -5.18 10.39
C SER A 217 -18.62 -5.57 10.30
N PHE A 218 -19.42 -5.28 11.33
CA PHE A 218 -20.85 -5.59 11.34
C PHE A 218 -21.64 -4.76 10.32
N GLY A 219 -21.37 -3.46 10.26
CA GLY A 219 -22.04 -2.56 9.31
C GLY A 219 -21.78 -2.97 7.85
N ILE A 220 -20.53 -3.26 7.51
CA ILE A 220 -20.14 -3.66 6.15
C ILE A 220 -20.76 -5.01 5.77
N ALA A 221 -20.74 -5.99 6.68
CA ALA A 221 -21.40 -7.27 6.43
C ALA A 221 -22.91 -7.13 6.16
N LEU A 222 -23.57 -6.20 6.86
CA LEU A 222 -25.00 -5.95 6.67
C LEU A 222 -25.31 -5.29 5.32
N VAL A 223 -24.46 -4.37 4.85
CA VAL A 223 -24.58 -3.77 3.51
C VAL A 223 -24.47 -4.83 2.43
N PHE A 224 -23.44 -5.68 2.47
CA PHE A 224 -23.28 -6.76 1.50
C PHE A 224 -24.41 -7.79 1.55
N ALA A 225 -24.95 -8.10 2.74
CA ALA A 225 -26.08 -9.01 2.88
C ALA A 225 -27.39 -8.48 2.27
N ILE A 226 -27.54 -7.16 2.10
CA ILE A 226 -28.70 -6.54 1.45
C ILE A 226 -28.57 -6.55 -0.09
N GLN A 227 -27.34 -6.68 -0.61
CA GLN A 227 -27.04 -6.66 -2.04
C GLN A 227 -27.01 -8.06 -2.70
N ILE A 228 -27.09 -9.13 -1.92
CA ILE A 228 -27.17 -10.54 -2.38
C ILE A 228 -28.64 -10.98 -2.42
#